data_AF-A0A1F5KCJ5-F1
#
_entry.id   AF-A0A1F5KCJ5-F1
#
_cell.length_a   1.000
_cell.length_b   1.000
_cell.length_c   1.000
_cell.angle_alpha   90.00
_cell.angle_beta   90.00
_cell.angle_gamma   90.00
#
_symmetry.space_group_name_H-M   'P 1'
#
loop_
_entity.id
_entity.type
_entity.pdbx_description
1 polymer ?
#
loop_
_entity_poly.entity_id
_entity_poly.type
_entity_poly.pdbx_seq_one_letter_code
_entity_poly.pdbx_strand_id
1 'polypeptide(L)'
;MSGKTIATIYFYIISVGSIILMVIGIFNAANFIVNSTQFEQYPLRWGGITSCDYGADGLVPVARGPMSVKVLPPDGIESTPSAQEIQRAKEQCLKNEAADRKQHQVDDIKNAITFSLVGIILFLIHFPQARKRSV
;
A
#
# COMPACT_ATOMS: atom_id res chain seq x y z
N MET A 1 -22.56 5.44 -37.10
CA MET A 1 -21.09 5.47 -36.87
C MET A 1 -20.44 4.38 -37.69
N SER A 2 -19.32 4.68 -38.37
CA SER A 2 -18.53 3.68 -39.08
C SER A 2 -17.76 2.81 -38.09
N GLY A 3 -17.61 1.50 -38.38
CA GLY A 3 -16.79 0.60 -37.55
C GLY A 3 -15.34 1.07 -37.37
N LYS A 4 -14.82 1.88 -38.32
CA LYS A 4 -13.51 2.53 -38.19
C LYS A 4 -13.49 3.55 -37.05
N THR A 5 -14.52 4.39 -36.92
CA THR A 5 -14.64 5.39 -35.86
C THR A 5 -14.71 4.73 -34.48
N ILE A 6 -15.47 3.64 -34.36
CA ILE A 6 -15.60 2.88 -33.09
C ILE A 6 -14.24 2.31 -32.69
N ALA A 7 -13.51 1.70 -33.62
CA ALA A 7 -12.18 1.16 -33.36
C ALA A 7 -11.18 2.25 -32.95
N THR A 8 -11.17 3.39 -33.63
CA THR A 8 -10.27 4.50 -33.29
C THR A 8 -10.52 5.03 -31.88
N ILE A 9 -11.79 5.20 -31.48
CA ILE A 9 -12.14 5.62 -30.11
C ILE A 9 -11.64 4.60 -29.09
N TYR A 10 -11.85 3.30 -29.33
CA TYR A 10 -11.36 2.23 -28.46
C TYR A 10 -9.84 2.30 -28.24
N PHE A 11 -9.05 2.45 -29.31
CA PHE A 11 -7.59 2.54 -29.18
C PHE A 11 -7.15 3.79 -28.41
N TYR A 12 -7.84 4.92 -28.56
CA TYR A 12 -7.54 6.12 -27.77
C TYR A 12 -7.89 5.94 -26.29
N ILE A 13 -9.02 5.31 -25.96
CA ILE A 13 -9.39 5.03 -24.56
C ILE A 13 -8.33 4.15 -23.88
N ILE A 14 -7.87 3.08 -24.54
CA ILE A 14 -6.80 2.24 -23.99
C ILE A 14 -5.49 3.00 -23.87
N SER A 15 -5.16 3.85 -24.84
CA SER A 15 -3.95 4.67 -24.80
C SER A 15 -3.98 5.62 -23.60
N VAL A 16 -5.12 6.27 -23.33
CA VAL A 16 -5.29 7.11 -22.13
C VAL A 16 -5.13 6.29 -20.85
N GLY A 17 -5.79 5.12 -20.77
CA GLY A 17 -5.65 4.21 -19.64
C GLY A 17 -4.19 3.80 -19.39
N SER A 18 -3.43 3.52 -20.46
CA SER A 18 -2.03 3.14 -20.36
C SER A 18 -1.12 4.26 -19.84
N ILE A 19 -1.40 5.52 -20.18
CA ILE A 19 -0.71 6.69 -19.61
C ILE A 19 -0.99 6.78 -18.12
N ILE A 20 -2.25 6.59 -17.69
CA ILE A 20 -2.61 6.61 -16.27
C ILE A 20 -1.84 5.53 -15.51
N LEU A 21 -1.78 4.31 -16.03
CA LEU A 21 -1.00 3.22 -15.42
C LEU A 21 0.49 3.57 -15.32
N MET A 22 1.08 4.17 -16.35
CA MET A 22 2.47 4.62 -16.31
C MET A 22 2.70 5.67 -15.22
N VAL A 23 1.81 6.66 -15.09
CA VAL A 23 1.91 7.69 -14.03
C VAL A 23 1.87 7.04 -12.65
N ILE A 24 0.93 6.12 -12.41
CA ILE A 24 0.86 5.35 -11.15
C ILE A 24 2.16 4.57 -10.91
N GLY A 25 2.69 3.90 -11.94
CA GLY A 25 3.95 3.16 -11.86
C GLY A 25 5.14 4.05 -11.45
N ILE A 26 5.25 5.24 -12.04
CA ILE A 26 6.29 6.22 -11.72
C ILE A 26 6.16 6.71 -10.27
N PHE A 27 4.95 7.03 -9.80
CA PHE A 27 4.73 7.44 -8.42
C PHE A 27 5.15 6.35 -7.42
N ASN A 28 4.77 5.09 -7.67
CA ASN A 28 5.18 3.97 -6.80
C ASN A 28 6.70 3.75 -6.85
N ALA A 29 7.34 3.90 -8.01
CA ALA A 29 8.79 3.81 -8.13
C ALA A 29 9.51 4.91 -7.33
N ALA A 30 9.03 6.15 -7.41
CA ALA A 30 9.57 7.27 -6.65
C ALA A 30 9.42 7.05 -5.14
N ASN A 31 8.24 6.61 -4.69
CA ASN A 31 8.00 6.26 -3.29
C ASN A 31 8.94 5.16 -2.83
N PHE A 32 9.11 4.09 -3.61
CA PHE A 32 10.03 3.01 -3.30
C PHE A 32 11.48 3.51 -3.12
N ILE A 33 11.96 4.37 -4.03
CA ILE A 33 13.31 4.94 -3.97
C ILE A 33 13.46 5.80 -2.71
N VAL A 34 12.54 6.72 -2.46
CA VAL A 34 12.57 7.60 -1.28
C VAL A 34 12.52 6.77 0.00
N ASN A 35 11.57 5.84 0.12
CA ASN A 35 11.37 5.00 1.29
C ASN A 35 12.56 4.07 1.57
N SER A 36 13.28 3.65 0.54
CA SER A 36 14.45 2.76 0.69
C SER A 36 15.76 3.52 0.93
N THR A 37 15.84 4.81 0.60
CA THR A 37 17.08 5.61 0.70
C THR A 37 17.09 6.60 1.85
N GLN A 38 15.93 7.14 2.22
CA GLN A 38 15.82 8.17 3.26
C GLN A 38 15.59 7.61 4.66
N PHE A 39 15.16 6.36 4.79
CA PHE A 39 14.88 5.73 6.08
C PHE A 39 15.76 4.51 6.29
N GLU A 40 16.28 4.33 7.52
CA GLU A 40 17.01 3.12 7.89
C GLU A 40 16.14 1.86 7.80
N GLN A 41 14.84 2.03 8.03
CA GLN A 41 13.84 0.98 7.91
C GLN A 41 12.68 1.49 7.08
N TYR A 42 12.20 0.66 6.15
CA TYR A 42 11.07 0.99 5.31
C TYR A 42 9.87 1.44 6.18
N PRO A 43 9.23 2.58 5.89
CA PRO A 43 8.20 3.13 6.76
C PRO A 43 6.97 2.22 6.80
N LEU A 44 6.31 2.21 7.96
CA LEU A 44 5.01 1.56 8.13
C LEU A 44 3.98 2.22 7.20
N ARG A 45 3.08 1.41 6.65
CA ARG A 45 2.11 1.86 5.62
C ARG A 45 1.21 3.00 6.09
N TRP A 46 0.96 3.10 7.39
CA TRP A 46 0.04 4.08 7.98
C TRP A 46 0.73 5.10 8.90
N GLY A 47 1.99 5.46 8.61
CA GLY A 47 2.66 6.61 9.23
C GLY A 47 2.90 6.50 10.74
N GLY A 48 2.92 5.29 11.28
CA GLY A 48 3.15 5.07 12.71
C GLY A 48 4.63 5.20 13.05
N ILE A 49 4.96 6.03 14.04
CA ILE A 49 6.11 5.79 14.93
C ILE A 49 5.89 4.39 15.52
N THR A 50 6.96 3.58 15.63
CA THR A 50 6.95 2.24 16.23
C THR A 50 6.09 2.24 17.48
N SER A 51 4.93 1.58 17.41
CA SER A 51 3.89 1.66 18.43
C SER A 51 4.09 0.62 19.55
N CYS A 52 5.09 -0.24 19.38
CA CYS A 52 5.38 -1.36 20.26
C CYS A 52 6.09 -0.99 21.56
N ASP A 53 6.51 0.28 21.73
CA ASP A 53 7.15 0.78 22.97
C ASP A 53 6.17 1.49 23.93
N TYR A 54 4.87 1.60 23.59
CA TYR A 54 3.83 2.07 24.52
C TYR A 54 3.52 0.99 25.57
N GLY A 55 4.45 0.81 26.50
CA GLY A 55 4.39 -0.16 27.60
C GLY A 55 4.62 0.43 28.98
N ALA A 56 4.72 1.77 29.13
CA ALA A 56 4.82 2.41 30.44
C ALA A 56 3.46 2.86 31.01
N ASP A 57 2.47 3.12 30.13
CA ASP A 57 1.21 3.79 30.53
C ASP A 57 -0.05 2.89 30.37
N GLY A 58 0.13 1.57 30.25
CA GLY A 58 -0.99 0.61 30.30
C GLY A 58 -1.94 0.59 29.09
N LEU A 59 -1.66 1.34 28.02
CA LEU A 59 -2.46 1.33 26.79
C LEU A 59 -1.72 0.55 25.71
N VAL A 60 -1.89 -0.77 25.72
CA VAL A 60 -1.48 -1.63 24.60
C VAL A 60 -2.32 -1.23 23.39
N PRO A 61 -1.75 -0.76 22.26
CA PRO A 61 -2.54 -0.54 21.07
C PRO A 61 -2.97 -1.90 20.53
N VAL A 62 -4.22 -2.24 20.82
CA VAL A 62 -4.92 -3.39 20.25
C VAL A 62 -4.85 -3.27 18.73
N ALA A 63 -4.45 -4.35 18.07
CA ALA A 63 -4.41 -4.46 16.62
C ALA A 63 -5.67 -3.83 15.99
N ARG A 64 -5.47 -2.95 14.99
CA ARG A 64 -6.53 -2.19 14.31
C ARG A 64 -7.57 -3.13 13.68
N GLY A 65 -8.60 -3.47 14.45
CA GLY A 65 -9.95 -3.79 14.00
C GLY A 65 -10.89 -2.60 14.31
N PRO A 66 -12.11 -2.56 13.76
CA PRO A 66 -13.02 -1.44 13.98
C PRO A 66 -13.33 -1.32 15.47
N MET A 67 -12.80 -0.26 16.07
CA MET A 67 -13.17 0.35 17.35
C MET A 67 -13.93 -0.60 18.29
N SER A 68 -13.21 -1.51 18.96
CA SER A 68 -13.77 -2.24 20.09
C SER A 68 -13.99 -1.24 21.22
N VAL A 69 -15.21 -0.73 21.29
CA VAL A 69 -15.74 -0.06 22.48
C VAL A 69 -15.41 -0.95 23.67
N LYS A 70 -14.59 -0.44 24.59
CA LYS A 70 -14.23 -1.12 25.83
C LYS A 70 -15.53 -1.27 26.63
N VAL A 71 -16.23 -2.39 26.47
CA VAL A 71 -17.34 -2.76 27.36
C VAL A 71 -16.68 -3.07 28.70
N LEU A 72 -16.74 -2.12 29.63
CA LEU A 72 -16.31 -2.33 31.00
C LEU A 72 -17.15 -3.49 31.58
N PRO A 73 -16.53 -4.55 32.13
CA PRO A 73 -17.23 -5.47 33.00
C PRO A 73 -17.81 -4.69 34.19
N PRO A 74 -19.01 -5.04 34.70
CA PRO A 74 -19.67 -4.33 35.79
C PRO A 74 -18.88 -4.31 37.11
N ASP A 75 -17.81 -5.13 37.21
CA ASP A 75 -17.09 -5.37 38.46
C ASP A 75 -15.70 -4.72 38.53
N GLY A 76 -15.34 -3.82 37.61
CA GLY A 76 -14.22 -2.87 37.81
C GLY A 76 -12.80 -3.43 38.03
N ILE A 77 -12.57 -4.74 37.91
CA ILE A 77 -11.23 -5.32 38.03
C ILE A 77 -10.56 -5.28 36.65
N GLU A 78 -9.79 -4.22 36.39
CA GLU A 78 -8.77 -4.26 35.35
C GLU A 78 -7.62 -5.17 35.83
N SER A 79 -7.60 -6.40 35.33
CA SER A 79 -6.42 -7.25 35.46
C SER A 79 -5.27 -6.59 34.69
N THR A 80 -4.34 -5.95 35.41
CA THR A 80 -3.10 -5.47 34.80
C THR A 80 -2.40 -6.70 34.18
N PRO A 81 -2.07 -6.67 32.87
CA PRO A 81 -1.41 -7.80 32.25
C PRO A 81 -0.10 -8.12 32.98
N SER A 82 0.18 -9.41 33.17
CA SER A 82 1.42 -9.85 33.78
C SER A 82 2.62 -9.39 32.94
N ALA A 83 3.78 -9.22 33.56
CA ALA A 83 5.01 -8.83 32.85
C ALA A 83 5.32 -9.76 31.66
N GLN A 84 4.96 -11.04 31.76
CA GLN A 84 5.09 -12.02 30.67
C GLN A 84 4.12 -11.76 29.50
N GLU A 85 2.89 -11.33 29.76
CA GLU A 85 1.91 -10.99 28.72
C GLU A 85 2.29 -9.71 28.00
N ILE A 86 2.80 -8.71 28.72
CA ILE A 86 3.33 -7.47 28.13
C ILE A 86 4.51 -7.79 27.20
N GLN A 87 5.44 -8.64 27.64
CA GLN A 87 6.59 -9.04 26.83
C GLN A 87 6.16 -9.77 25.55
N ARG A 88 5.23 -10.73 25.65
CA ARG A 88 4.70 -11.45 24.47
C ARG A 88 3.94 -10.52 23.52
N ALA A 89 3.15 -9.59 24.04
CA ALA A 89 2.44 -8.60 23.23
C ALA A 89 3.41 -7.68 22.48
N LYS A 90 4.49 -7.25 23.14
CA LYS A 90 5.57 -6.46 22.54
C LYS A 90 6.25 -7.22 21.40
N GLU A 91 6.63 -8.48 21.63
CA GLU A 91 7.26 -9.32 20.62
C GLU A 91 6.35 -9.54 19.40
N GLN A 92 5.06 -9.80 19.63
CA GLN A 92 4.07 -9.93 18.56
C GLN A 92 3.89 -8.62 17.77
N CYS A 93 3.85 -7.48 18.46
CA CYS A 93 3.77 -6.18 17.82
C CYS A 93 4.98 -5.92 16.91
N LEU A 94 6.20 -6.15 17.41
CA LEU A 94 7.43 -5.97 16.63
C LEU A 94 7.45 -6.87 15.40
N LYS A 95 6.98 -8.13 15.54
CA LYS A 95 6.87 -9.07 14.43
C LYS A 95 5.86 -8.59 13.37
N ASN A 96 4.73 -8.05 13.80
CA ASN A 96 3.69 -7.52 12.91
C ASN A 96 4.18 -6.27 12.17
N GLU A 97 4.84 -5.34 12.86
CA GLU A 97 5.44 -4.16 12.22
C GLU A 97 6.51 -4.55 11.19
N ALA A 98 7.38 -5.52 11.53
CA ALA A 98 8.38 -6.02 10.58
C ALA A 98 7.74 -6.69 9.35
N ALA A 99 6.63 -7.39 9.52
CA ALA A 99 5.88 -7.98 8.42
C ALA A 99 5.20 -6.92 7.54
N ASP A 100 4.56 -5.91 8.14
CA ASP A 100 3.92 -4.80 7.43
C ASP A 100 4.92 -4.06 6.55
N ARG A 101 6.12 -3.74 7.08
CA ARG A 101 7.17 -3.06 6.32
C ARG A 101 7.63 -3.86 5.11
N LYS A 102 7.82 -5.17 5.27
CA LYS A 102 8.19 -6.07 4.17
C LYS A 102 7.08 -6.13 3.11
N GLN A 103 5.83 -6.24 3.55
CA GLN A 103 4.69 -6.25 2.63
C GLN A 103 4.56 -4.93 1.88
N HIS A 104 4.68 -3.80 2.58
CA HIS A 104 4.62 -2.47 2.01
C HIS A 104 5.72 -2.25 0.96
N GLN A 105 6.95 -2.67 1.28
CA GLN A 105 8.07 -2.61 0.35
C GLN A 105 7.82 -3.45 -0.91
N VAL A 106 7.33 -4.69 -0.73
CA VAL A 106 7.02 -5.58 -1.86
C VAL A 106 5.88 -5.03 -2.71
N ASP A 107 4.84 -4.46 -2.08
CA ASP A 107 3.71 -3.84 -2.78
C ASP A 107 4.18 -2.66 -3.63
N ASP A 108 5.02 -1.78 -3.11
CA ASP A 108 5.55 -0.62 -3.84
C ASP A 108 6.38 -1.07 -5.06
N ILE A 109 7.28 -2.05 -4.90
CA ILE A 109 8.06 -2.61 -6.02
C ILE A 109 7.13 -3.26 -7.05
N LYS A 110 6.21 -4.11 -6.60
CA LYS A 110 5.29 -4.85 -7.46
C LYS A 110 4.43 -3.87 -8.25
N ASN A 111 3.86 -2.86 -7.61
CA ASN A 111 3.02 -1.85 -8.24
C ASN A 111 3.84 -1.00 -9.21
N ALA A 112 5.03 -0.55 -8.81
CA ALA A 112 5.95 0.19 -9.68
C ALA A 112 6.24 -0.58 -10.98
N ILE A 113 6.64 -1.85 -10.87
CA ILE A 113 6.97 -2.69 -12.03
C ILE A 113 5.72 -3.02 -12.84
N THR A 114 4.66 -3.52 -12.20
CA THR A 114 3.46 -4.01 -12.89
C THR A 114 2.79 -2.89 -13.66
N PHE A 115 2.51 -1.75 -13.02
CA PHE A 115 1.81 -0.65 -13.68
C PHE A 115 2.68 0.02 -14.75
N SER A 116 3.99 0.14 -14.52
CA SER A 116 4.90 0.67 -15.54
C SER A 116 4.98 -0.26 -16.76
N LEU A 117 5.21 -1.57 -16.56
CA LEU A 117 5.33 -2.52 -17.68
C LEU A 117 4.02 -2.64 -18.46
N VAL A 118 2.89 -2.83 -17.77
CA VAL A 118 1.59 -2.94 -18.43
C VAL A 118 1.24 -1.64 -19.16
N GLY A 119 1.47 -0.49 -18.52
CA GLY A 119 1.26 0.82 -19.14
C GLY A 119 2.11 1.01 -20.38
N ILE A 120 3.42 0.76 -20.31
CA ILE A 120 4.34 0.88 -21.44
C ILE A 120 3.93 -0.04 -22.59
N ILE A 121 3.68 -1.32 -22.31
CA ILE A 121 3.31 -2.30 -23.35
C ILE A 121 1.99 -1.88 -24.04
N LEU A 122 0.97 -1.54 -23.26
CA LEU A 122 -0.32 -1.13 -23.81
C LEU A 122 -0.18 0.15 -24.64
N PHE A 123 0.58 1.13 -24.17
CA PHE A 123 0.80 2.39 -24.89
C PHE A 123 1.52 2.16 -26.22
N LEU A 124 2.63 1.41 -26.20
CA LEU A 124 3.43 1.12 -27.39
C LEU A 124 2.67 0.34 -28.46
N ILE A 125 1.69 -0.48 -28.08
CA ILE A 125 0.85 -1.23 -29.03
C ILE A 125 -0.33 -0.37 -29.52
N HIS A 126 -1.10 0.22 -28.61
CA HIS A 126 -2.40 0.81 -28.94
C HIS A 126 -2.29 2.22 -29.50
N PHE A 127 -1.34 3.04 -29.03
CA PHE A 127 -1.21 4.42 -29.49
C PHE A 127 -0.81 4.53 -30.97
N PRO A 128 0.18 3.75 -31.48
CA PRO A 128 0.49 3.75 -32.91
C PRO A 128 -0.68 3.26 -33.78
N GLN A 129 -1.45 2.28 -33.30
CA GLN A 129 -2.63 1.79 -34.02
C GLN A 129 -3.76 2.83 -34.05
N ALA A 130 -3.99 3.55 -32.94
CA ALA A 130 -4.93 4.67 -32.90
C ALA A 130 -4.58 5.71 -33.97
N ARG A 131 -3.30 6.12 -34.00
CA ARG A 131 -2.80 7.14 -34.93
C ARG A 131 -2.90 6.71 -36.39
N LYS A 132 -2.58 5.44 -36.70
CA LYS A 132 -2.70 4.88 -38.07
C LYS A 132 -4.14 4.79 -38.56
N ARG A 133 -5.12 4.71 -37.66
CA ARG A 133 -6.55 4.61 -38.02
C ARG A 133 -7.29 5.93 -37.97
N SER A 134 -6.70 6.96 -37.37
CA SER A 134 -7.24 8.32 -37.33
C SER A 134 -6.82 9.19 -38.52
N VAL A 135 -5.74 8.82 -39.22
CA VAL A 135 -5.27 9.41 -40.47
C VAL A 135 -5.81 8.59 -41.64
#